data_AF-A0A7S1EFX4-F1
#
_entry.id   AF-A0A7S1EFX4-F1
#
_cell.length_a   1.000
_cell.length_b   1.000
_cell.length_c   1.000
_cell.angle_alpha   90.00
_cell.angle_beta   90.00
_cell.angle_gamma   90.00
#
_symmetry.space_group_name_H-M   'P 1'
#
loop_
_entity.id
_entity.type
_entity.pdbx_description
1 polymer ?
#
loop_
_entity_poly.entity_id
_entity_poly.type
_entity_poly.pdbx_seq_one_letter_code
_entity_poly.pdbx_strand_id
1 'polypeptide(L)'
;AFPDVSSTQVKVILKAPGMTPEEVESRIVAPIEVEMLGIPRQKMLRSVSKYGIFDVTIDFEDGTDLYWARQQVAERLANIQGDLPQGLSGGMAPITTPL
;
A
#
# COMPACT_ATOMS: atom_id res chain seq x y z
N ALA A 1 27.50 17.48 2.31
CA ALA A 1 26.66 16.26 2.38
C ALA A 1 25.31 16.62 1.80
N PHE A 2 24.79 15.84 0.85
CA PHE A 2 23.40 15.99 0.43
C PHE A 2 22.52 15.47 1.57
N PRO A 3 21.49 16.21 2.02
CA PRO A 3 20.57 15.66 3.00
C PRO A 3 19.82 14.49 2.35
N ASP A 4 19.88 13.32 2.97
CA ASP A 4 18.95 12.22 2.69
C ASP A 4 17.56 12.68 3.11
N VAL A 5 16.84 13.33 2.19
CA VAL A 5 15.39 13.43 2.28
C VAL A 5 14.83 12.10 1.81
N SER A 6 14.85 11.10 2.70
CA SER A 6 14.12 9.89 2.45
C SER A 6 12.63 10.26 2.36
N SER A 7 12.04 10.14 1.18
CA SER A 7 10.62 10.42 0.96
C SER A 7 9.76 9.59 1.92
N THR A 8 8.67 10.16 2.44
CA THR A 8 7.72 9.43 3.27
C THR A 8 7.03 8.35 2.45
N GLN A 9 7.12 7.10 2.90
CA GLN A 9 6.53 5.94 2.22
C GLN A 9 5.64 5.15 3.16
N VAL A 10 4.51 4.68 2.65
CA VAL A 10 3.63 3.73 3.33
C VAL A 10 3.46 2.51 2.46
N LYS A 11 3.66 1.33 3.03
CA LYS A 11 3.51 0.05 2.32
C LYS A 11 2.32 -0.73 2.86
N VAL A 12 1.59 -1.38 1.97
CA VAL A 12 0.56 -2.39 2.27
C VAL A 12 1.02 -3.70 1.65
N ILE A 13 1.25 -4.70 2.50
CA ILE A 13 1.73 -6.02 2.08
C ILE A 13 0.71 -7.05 2.53
N LEU A 14 0.23 -7.82 1.57
CA LEU A 14 -0.81 -8.79 1.80
C LEU A 14 -0.46 -10.09 1.07
N LYS A 15 -0.97 -11.19 1.60
CA LYS A 15 -0.78 -12.55 1.09
C LYS A 15 -2.12 -13.15 0.74
N ALA A 16 -2.19 -13.74 -0.45
CA ALA A 16 -3.38 -14.38 -1.00
C ALA A 16 -3.07 -15.84 -1.38
N PRO A 17 -2.95 -16.75 -0.39
CA PRO A 17 -2.62 -18.14 -0.66
C PRO A 17 -3.73 -18.81 -1.50
N GLY A 18 -3.34 -19.53 -2.54
CA GLY A 18 -4.27 -20.30 -3.38
C GLY A 18 -4.96 -19.53 -4.51
N MET A 19 -4.67 -18.24 -4.69
CA MET A 19 -5.16 -17.45 -5.82
C MET A 19 -4.17 -17.46 -6.98
N THR A 20 -4.68 -17.46 -8.21
CA THR A 20 -3.88 -17.28 -9.43
C THR A 20 -3.41 -15.82 -9.56
N PRO A 21 -2.35 -15.52 -10.32
CA PRO A 21 -1.90 -14.15 -10.54
C PRO A 21 -2.99 -13.20 -11.08
N GLU A 22 -3.85 -13.69 -11.97
CA GLU A 22 -4.96 -12.91 -12.55
C GLU A 22 -6.05 -12.59 -11.53
N GLU A 23 -6.39 -13.55 -10.65
CA GLU A 23 -7.33 -13.31 -9.56
C GLU A 23 -6.76 -12.32 -8.53
N VAL A 24 -5.46 -12.41 -8.23
CA VAL A 24 -4.80 -11.45 -7.34
C VAL A 24 -4.88 -10.04 -7.92
N GLU A 25 -4.59 -9.90 -9.22
CA GLU A 25 -4.62 -8.61 -9.89
C GLU A 25 -6.03 -8.00 -9.89
N SER A 26 -7.01 -8.75 -10.39
CA SER A 26 -8.38 -8.26 -10.60
C SER A 26 -9.19 -8.09 -9.33
N ARG A 27 -8.98 -8.94 -8.31
CA ARG A 27 -9.80 -8.96 -7.10
C ARG A 27 -9.15 -8.31 -5.89
N ILE A 28 -7.86 -7.97 -5.97
CA ILE A 28 -7.14 -7.43 -4.83
C ILE A 28 -6.28 -6.22 -5.20
N VAL A 29 -5.35 -6.36 -6.13
CA VAL A 29 -4.41 -5.27 -6.47
C VAL A 29 -5.18 -4.08 -7.05
N ALA A 30 -5.91 -4.26 -8.16
CA ALA A 30 -6.62 -3.16 -8.81
C ALA A 30 -7.63 -2.45 -7.89
N PRO A 31 -8.48 -3.15 -7.09
CA PRO A 31 -9.34 -2.49 -6.11
C PRO A 31 -8.58 -1.66 -5.08
N ILE A 32 -7.48 -2.19 -4.52
CA ILE A 32 -6.66 -1.45 -3.55
C ILE A 32 -6.02 -0.23 -4.21
N GLU A 33 -5.48 -0.37 -5.42
CA GLU A 33 -4.90 0.77 -6.14
C GLU A 33 -5.92 1.89 -6.31
N VAL A 34 -7.14 1.55 -6.74
CA VAL A 34 -8.23 2.51 -6.93
C VAL A 34 -8.62 3.20 -5.62
N GLU A 35 -8.77 2.47 -4.52
CA GLU A 35 -9.10 3.06 -3.21
C GLU A 35 -7.98 3.97 -2.67
N MET A 36 -6.73 3.70 -3.05
CA MET A 36 -5.57 4.48 -2.65
C MET A 36 -5.32 5.71 -3.53
N LEU A 37 -6.09 5.93 -4.60
CA LEU A 37 -5.98 7.13 -5.42
C LEU A 37 -6.49 8.37 -4.70
N GLY A 38 -5.82 9.50 -4.92
CA GLY A 38 -6.27 10.81 -4.46
C GLY A 38 -6.08 11.05 -2.96
N ILE A 39 -5.20 10.27 -2.31
CA ILE A 39 -4.74 10.62 -0.96
C ILE A 39 -3.98 11.95 -1.07
N PRO A 40 -4.27 12.95 -0.22
CA PRO A 40 -3.56 14.23 -0.32
C PRO A 40 -2.05 14.04 -0.12
N ARG A 41 -1.23 14.83 -0.82
CA ARG A 41 0.25 14.74 -0.85
C ARG A 41 0.79 13.41 -1.38
N GLN A 42 -0.05 12.58 -2.00
CA GLN A 42 0.42 11.39 -2.71
C GLN A 42 1.24 11.83 -3.93
N LYS A 43 2.46 11.34 -4.02
CA LYS A 43 3.38 11.57 -5.14
C LYS A 43 3.23 10.49 -6.20
N MET A 44 3.20 9.23 -5.77
CA MET A 44 3.08 8.07 -6.65
C MET A 44 2.56 6.84 -5.90
N LEU A 45 1.90 5.94 -6.63
CA LEU A 45 1.61 4.59 -6.18
C LEU A 45 2.34 3.60 -7.08
N ARG A 46 2.91 2.55 -6.47
CA ARG A 46 3.52 1.42 -7.17
C ARG A 46 3.04 0.13 -6.54
N SER A 47 2.73 -0.88 -7.35
CA SER A 47 2.39 -2.22 -6.88
C SER A 47 3.30 -3.28 -7.50
N VAL A 48 3.56 -4.33 -6.75
CA VAL A 48 4.27 -5.52 -7.21
C VAL A 48 3.54 -6.76 -6.69
N SER A 49 3.18 -7.68 -7.58
CA SER A 49 2.60 -8.98 -7.24
C SER A 49 3.57 -10.10 -7.62
N LYS A 50 3.97 -10.92 -6.65
CA LYS A 50 4.87 -12.06 -6.86
C LYS A 50 4.66 -13.17 -5.83
N TYR A 51 4.57 -14.41 -6.29
CA TYR A 51 4.46 -15.60 -5.42
C TYR A 51 3.31 -15.53 -4.39
N GLY A 52 2.16 -14.96 -4.77
CA GLY A 52 1.00 -14.82 -3.86
C GLY A 52 1.19 -13.75 -2.77
N ILE A 53 2.26 -12.96 -2.86
CA ILE A 53 2.49 -11.75 -2.07
C ILE A 53 2.26 -10.57 -3.02
N PHE A 54 1.52 -9.57 -2.55
CA PHE A 54 1.43 -8.30 -3.24
C PHE A 54 1.79 -7.16 -2.30
N ASP A 55 2.54 -6.21 -2.84
CA ASP A 55 3.14 -5.09 -2.14
C ASP A 55 2.73 -3.80 -2.86
N VAL A 56 1.92 -2.99 -2.20
CA VAL A 56 1.52 -1.66 -2.66
C VAL A 56 2.31 -0.63 -1.86
N THR A 57 3.09 0.18 -2.55
CA THR A 57 3.89 1.28 -1.98
C THR A 57 3.28 2.61 -2.41
N ILE A 58 2.92 3.43 -1.43
CA ILE A 58 2.44 4.79 -1.61
C ILE A 58 3.57 5.74 -1.20
N ASP A 59 4.11 6.47 -2.17
CA ASP A 59 5.10 7.50 -1.98
C ASP A 59 4.39 8.85 -1.77
N PHE A 60 4.80 9.61 -0.75
CA PHE A 60 4.27 10.94 -0.46
C PHE A 60 5.29 12.03 -0.81
N GLU A 61 4.80 13.27 -0.93
CA GLU A 61 5.63 14.46 -1.05
C GLU A 61 6.60 14.61 0.14
N ASP A 62 7.78 15.15 -0.13
CA ASP A 62 8.83 15.34 0.89
C ASP A 62 8.32 16.25 2.03
N GLY A 63 8.66 15.88 3.28
CA GLY A 63 8.19 16.60 4.46
C GLY A 63 6.76 16.25 4.89
N THR A 64 6.07 15.34 4.20
CA THR A 64 4.81 14.78 4.69
C THR A 64 5.03 14.00 5.99
N ASP A 65 4.28 14.35 7.04
CA ASP A 65 4.32 13.61 8.30
C ASP A 65 3.96 12.14 8.09
N LEU A 66 4.83 11.26 8.58
CA LEU A 66 4.69 9.82 8.39
C LEU A 66 3.39 9.31 9.03
N TYR A 67 3.12 9.65 10.29
CA TYR A 67 1.96 9.13 11.00
C TYR A 67 0.65 9.58 10.36
N TRP A 68 0.59 10.83 9.90
CA TRP A 68 -0.51 11.34 9.10
C TRP A 68 -0.69 10.53 7.81
N ALA A 69 0.37 10.30 7.04
CA ALA A 69 0.32 9.47 5.83
C ALA A 69 -0.18 8.05 6.14
N ARG A 70 0.30 7.43 7.23
CA ARG A 70 -0.16 6.11 7.69
C ARG A 70 -1.64 6.11 8.02
N GLN A 71 -2.12 7.15 8.72
CA GLN A 71 -3.54 7.27 9.06
C GLN A 71 -4.41 7.37 7.79
N GLN A 72 -4.00 8.20 6.83
CA GLN A 72 -4.76 8.32 5.57
C GLN A 72 -4.84 6.98 4.82
N VAL A 73 -3.72 6.26 4.71
CA VAL A 73 -3.72 4.92 4.10
C VAL A 73 -4.57 3.93 4.92
N ALA A 74 -4.60 4.05 6.25
CA ALA A 74 -5.37 3.15 7.11
C ALA A 74 -6.87 3.34 6.94
N GLU A 75 -7.32 4.59 6.84
CA GLU A 75 -8.71 4.94 6.57
C GLU A 75 -9.16 4.37 5.21
N ARG A 76 -8.36 4.55 4.16
CA ARG A 76 -8.62 3.96 2.83
C ARG A 76 -8.67 2.44 2.85
N LEU A 77 -7.70 1.79 3.49
CA LEU A 77 -7.65 0.34 3.56
C LEU A 77 -8.87 -0.22 4.32
N ALA A 78 -9.29 0.44 5.39
CA ALA A 78 -10.47 0.05 6.15
C ALA A 78 -11.77 0.17 5.35
N ASN A 79 -11.90 1.19 4.48
CA ASN A 79 -13.08 1.39 3.65
C ASN A 79 -13.33 0.23 2.68
N ILE A 80 -12.27 -0.29 2.06
CA ILE A 80 -12.37 -1.37 1.06
C ILE A 80 -12.25 -2.78 1.66
N GLN A 81 -11.90 -2.90 2.94
CA GLN A 81 -11.64 -4.20 3.57
C GLN A 81 -12.83 -5.18 3.47
N GLY A 82 -14.07 -4.67 3.44
CA GLY A 82 -15.29 -5.47 3.27
C GLY A 82 -15.48 -6.05 1.86
N ASP A 83 -14.89 -5.43 0.84
CA ASP A 83 -15.00 -5.83 -0.56
C ASP A 83 -13.87 -6.79 -0.99
N LEU A 84 -12.80 -6.88 -0.18
CA LEU A 84 -11.68 -7.76 -0.44
C LEU A 84 -12.04 -9.24 -0.18
N PRO A 85 -11.45 -10.19 -0.93
CA PRO A 85 -11.64 -11.62 -0.68
C PRO A 85 -11.31 -12.02 0.77
N GLN A 86 -12.02 -13.02 1.28
CA GLN A 86 -11.70 -13.61 2.58
C GLN A 86 -10.40 -14.42 2.51
N GLY A 87 -9.74 -14.59 3.67
CA GLY A 87 -8.52 -15.41 3.78
C GLY A 87 -7.22 -14.68 3.44
N LEU A 88 -7.29 -13.38 3.12
CA LEU A 88 -6.10 -12.53 3.02
C LEU A 88 -5.44 -12.38 4.40
N SER A 89 -4.11 -12.29 4.40
CA SER A 89 -3.33 -11.99 5.60
C SER A 89 -2.30 -10.90 5.33
N GLY A 90 -1.97 -10.12 6.36
CA GLY A 90 -1.07 -8.98 6.26
C GLY A 90 -1.80 -7.67 6.51
N GLY A 91 -1.36 -6.60 5.84
CA GLY A 91 -1.92 -5.26 5.96
C GLY A 91 -0.83 -4.22 5.83
N MET A 92 -0.96 -3.11 6.55
CA MET A 92 0.03 -2.05 6.52
C MET A 92 1.36 -2.53 7.12
N ALA A 93 2.44 -2.38 6.36
CA ALA A 93 3.77 -2.73 6.81
C ALA A 93 4.20 -1.85 8.00
N PRO A 94 5.11 -2.35 8.87
CA PRO A 94 5.70 -1.55 9.93
C PRO A 94 6.49 -0.36 9.35
N ILE A 95 6.67 0.66 10.18
CA ILE A 95 7.54 1.79 9.84
C ILE A 95 8.96 1.24 9.70
N THR A 96 9.54 1.44 8.52
CA THR A 96 10.94 1.15 8.25
C THR A 96 11.59 2.43 7.77
N THR A 97 12.79 2.74 8.26
CA THR A 97 13.62 3.77 7.64
C THR A 97 13.92 3.33 6.21
N PRO A 98 13.76 4.20 5.19
CA PRO A 98 14.32 3.91 3.88
C PRO A 98 15.83 3.75 4.04
N LEU A 99 16.41 2.73 3.41
CA LEU A 99 17.86 2.55 3.33
C LEU A 99 18.50 3.68 2.53
#